data_AF-A0A1Z8Z745-F1
#
_entry.id   AF-A0A1Z8Z745-F1
#
_cell.length_a   1.000
_cell.length_b   1.000
_cell.length_c   1.000
_cell.angle_alpha   90.00
_cell.angle_beta   90.00
_cell.angle_gamma   90.00
#
_symmetry.space_group_name_H-M   'P 1'
#
loop_
_entity.id
_entity.type
_entity.pdbx_description
1 polymer ?
#
loop_
_entity_poly.entity_id
_entity_poly.type
_entity_poly.pdbx_seq_one_letter_code
_entity_poly.pdbx_strand_id
1 'polypeptide(L)'
;MKRLSKVLLFFTLHSFIFRAPVFLVFLIVLFVKSSAVFSAPFERADLQNGKVLHERNCSSCHDSMFPGGRGNEIYSKDTRKIDTSKKLYAMVEFCALNNNLGWFEEELLDVSGFLNKAFYKFK
;
A
#
# COMPACT_ATOMS: atom_id res chain seq x y z
N MET A 1 -71.09 -26.41 -22.09
CA MET A 1 -69.83 -26.99 -21.58
C MET A 1 -68.63 -26.07 -21.88
N LYS A 2 -68.38 -25.01 -21.10
CA LYS A 2 -67.20 -24.13 -21.25
C LYS A 2 -66.87 -23.40 -19.93
N ARG A 3 -66.36 -24.09 -18.90
CA ARG A 3 -66.00 -23.44 -17.61
C ARG A 3 -64.78 -24.05 -16.89
N LEU A 4 -63.81 -24.65 -17.60
CA LEU A 4 -62.70 -25.38 -16.94
C LEU A 4 -61.27 -24.94 -17.34
N SER A 5 -61.06 -23.80 -17.99
CA SER A 5 -59.71 -23.42 -18.47
C SER A 5 -59.01 -22.26 -17.74
N LYS A 6 -59.70 -21.47 -16.89
CA LYS A 6 -59.10 -20.23 -16.34
C LYS A 6 -58.35 -20.39 -15.01
N VAL A 7 -58.47 -21.53 -14.33
CA VAL A 7 -57.89 -21.69 -12.97
C VAL A 7 -56.41 -22.13 -13.02
N LEU A 8 -55.98 -22.85 -14.06
CA LEU A 8 -54.58 -23.32 -14.15
C LEU A 8 -53.56 -22.28 -14.64
N LEU A 9 -53.99 -21.18 -15.25
CA LEU A 9 -53.08 -20.13 -15.75
C LEU A 9 -52.70 -19.08 -14.70
N PHE A 10 -53.36 -19.06 -13.54
CA PHE A 10 -53.09 -18.09 -12.48
C PHE A 10 -51.96 -18.51 -11.51
N PHE A 11 -51.66 -19.80 -11.42
CA PHE A 11 -50.69 -20.34 -10.44
C PHE A 11 -49.23 -20.35 -10.93
N THR A 12 -48.98 -20.14 -12.21
CA THR A 12 -47.61 -20.11 -12.76
C THR A 12 -46.99 -18.72 -12.79
N LEU A 13 -47.79 -17.65 -12.70
CA LEU A 13 -47.29 -16.27 -12.80
C LEU A 13 -46.89 -15.64 -11.46
N HIS A 14 -47.45 -16.10 -10.32
CA HIS A 14 -47.16 -15.54 -9.00
C HIS A 14 -45.84 -16.05 -8.38
N SER A 15 -45.34 -17.21 -8.84
CA SER A 15 -44.14 -17.86 -8.30
C SER A 15 -42.81 -17.30 -8.85
N PHE A 16 -42.87 -16.44 -9.87
CA PHE A 16 -41.70 -15.79 -10.48
C PHE A 16 -41.38 -14.43 -9.85
N ILE A 17 -42.40 -13.70 -9.41
CA ILE A 17 -42.27 -12.33 -8.89
C ILE A 17 -41.64 -12.31 -7.49
N PHE A 18 -41.86 -13.34 -6.66
CA PHE A 18 -41.28 -13.43 -5.31
C PHE A 18 -39.83 -13.91 -5.26
N ARG A 19 -39.28 -14.48 -6.34
CA ARG A 19 -37.87 -14.93 -6.40
C ARG A 19 -36.91 -13.81 -6.80
N ALA A 20 -37.37 -12.86 -7.60
CA ALA A 20 -36.56 -11.74 -8.10
C ALA A 20 -36.03 -10.77 -7.01
N PRO A 21 -36.80 -10.34 -5.99
CA PRO A 21 -36.30 -9.35 -5.03
C PRO A 21 -35.28 -9.95 -4.06
N VAL A 22 -35.45 -11.22 -3.67
CA VAL A 22 -34.51 -11.91 -2.78
C VAL A 22 -33.18 -12.19 -3.48
N PHE A 23 -33.21 -12.58 -4.77
CA PHE A 23 -32.00 -12.80 -5.56
C PHE A 23 -31.25 -11.49 -5.85
N LEU A 24 -31.98 -10.38 -6.07
CA LEU A 24 -31.40 -9.05 -6.25
C LEU A 24 -30.74 -8.53 -4.97
N VAL A 25 -31.37 -8.73 -3.80
CA VAL A 25 -30.79 -8.39 -2.49
C VAL A 25 -29.54 -9.23 -2.20
N PHE A 26 -29.54 -10.51 -2.56
CA PHE A 26 -28.37 -11.38 -2.38
C PHE A 26 -27.18 -10.96 -3.27
N LEU A 27 -27.44 -10.52 -4.50
CA LEU A 27 -26.40 -9.98 -5.40
C LEU A 27 -25.85 -8.62 -4.91
N ILE A 28 -26.69 -7.77 -4.32
CA ILE A 28 -26.27 -6.48 -3.74
C ILE A 28 -25.38 -6.71 -2.49
N VAL A 29 -25.70 -7.68 -1.64
CA VAL A 29 -24.89 -8.03 -0.45
C VAL A 29 -23.50 -8.57 -0.84
N LEU A 30 -23.38 -9.27 -1.97
CA LEU A 30 -22.09 -9.78 -2.47
C LEU A 30 -21.19 -8.68 -3.05
N PHE A 31 -21.74 -7.56 -3.50
CA PHE A 31 -20.95 -6.47 -4.12
C PHE A 31 -20.31 -5.51 -3.11
N VAL A 32 -20.78 -5.47 -1.85
CA VAL A 32 -20.38 -4.47 -0.84
C VAL A 32 -19.06 -4.81 -0.10
N LYS A 33 -18.44 -5.98 -0.33
CA LYS A 33 -17.25 -6.41 0.43
C LYS A 33 -15.88 -5.92 -0.06
N SER A 34 -15.79 -5.10 -1.11
CA SER A 34 -14.50 -4.56 -1.58
C SER A 34 -14.18 -3.21 -0.94
N SER A 35 -13.82 -3.20 0.34
CA SER A 35 -13.07 -2.10 0.94
C SER A 35 -11.58 -2.31 0.62
N ALA A 36 -11.02 -1.48 -0.27
CA ALA A 36 -9.59 -1.46 -0.50
C ALA A 36 -8.87 -1.03 0.78
N VAL A 37 -8.16 -1.96 1.42
CA VAL A 37 -7.28 -1.67 2.55
C VAL A 37 -6.03 -0.99 1.98
N PHE A 38 -5.88 0.30 2.25
CA PHE A 38 -4.70 1.07 1.89
C PHE A 38 -3.76 1.09 3.10
N SER A 39 -2.74 0.21 3.10
CA SER A 39 -1.69 0.21 4.13
C SER A 39 -0.64 1.26 3.77
N ALA A 40 -0.25 2.06 4.77
CA ALA A 40 0.80 3.04 4.58
C ALA A 40 2.14 2.33 4.32
N PRO A 41 3.02 2.86 3.46
CA PRO A 41 4.32 2.25 3.23
C PRO A 41 5.13 2.26 4.52
N PHE A 42 5.86 1.16 4.75
CA PHE A 42 6.75 0.99 5.90
C PHE A 42 6.04 1.01 7.26
N GLU A 43 4.76 0.60 7.34
CA GLU A 43 3.98 0.58 8.59
C GLU A 43 4.63 -0.25 9.71
N ARG A 44 5.40 -1.29 9.35
CA ARG A 44 6.09 -2.19 10.28
C ARG A 44 7.53 -1.75 10.64
N ALA A 45 7.98 -0.59 10.17
CA ALA A 45 9.35 -0.12 10.38
C ALA A 45 9.62 0.35 11.82
N ASP A 46 10.73 -0.09 12.41
CA ASP A 46 11.35 0.54 13.56
C ASP A 46 12.13 1.78 13.11
N LEU A 47 11.50 2.94 13.26
CA LEU A 47 12.07 4.23 12.85
C LEU A 47 13.32 4.61 13.65
N GLN A 48 13.45 4.12 14.89
CA GLN A 48 14.60 4.43 15.73
C GLN A 48 15.80 3.60 15.28
N ASN A 49 15.61 2.31 15.01
CA ASN A 49 16.64 1.47 14.40
C ASN A 49 17.05 2.02 13.02
N GLY A 50 16.07 2.38 12.19
CA GLY A 50 16.29 2.95 10.86
C GLY A 50 17.14 4.21 10.87
N LYS A 51 16.92 5.10 11.86
CA LYS A 51 17.76 6.27 12.07
C LYS A 51 19.21 5.89 12.39
N VAL A 52 19.43 4.96 13.31
CA VAL A 52 20.77 4.52 13.75
C VAL A 52 21.53 3.87 12.59
N LEU A 53 20.85 3.00 11.83
CA LEU A 53 21.43 2.33 10.66
C LEU A 53 21.77 3.33 9.55
N HIS A 54 20.90 4.30 9.30
CA HIS A 54 21.13 5.36 8.33
C HIS A 54 22.34 6.22 8.69
N GLU A 55 22.40 6.73 9.92
CA GLU A 55 23.49 7.59 10.39
C GLU A 55 24.84 6.87 10.30
N ARG A 56 24.89 5.58 10.63
CA ARG A 56 26.13 4.79 10.62
C ARG A 56 26.62 4.46 9.21
N ASN A 57 25.72 4.18 8.27
CA ASN A 57 26.08 3.52 7.01
C ASN A 57 25.85 4.36 5.76
N CYS A 58 25.09 5.46 5.85
CA CYS A 58 24.73 6.28 4.68
C CYS A 58 25.28 7.70 4.77
N SER A 59 25.30 8.29 5.97
CA SER A 59 25.57 9.73 6.13
C SER A 59 26.94 10.16 5.63
N SER A 60 28.02 9.40 5.84
CA SER A 60 29.37 9.87 5.48
C SER A 60 29.53 10.12 3.97
N CYS A 61 29.04 9.19 3.14
CA CYS A 61 29.05 9.35 1.70
C CYS A 61 28.15 10.50 1.28
N HIS A 62 26.95 10.61 1.85
CA HIS A 62 26.04 11.70 1.50
C HIS A 62 26.58 13.07 1.91
N ASP A 63 27.18 13.20 3.09
CA ASP A 63 27.80 14.43 3.57
C ASP A 63 28.97 14.84 2.67
N SER A 64 29.71 13.88 2.12
CA SER A 64 30.78 14.16 1.14
C SER A 64 30.26 14.71 -0.20
N MET A 65 28.99 14.48 -0.54
CA MET A 65 28.38 14.93 -1.79
C MET A 65 27.87 16.38 -1.72
N PHE A 66 27.75 16.96 -0.52
CA PHE A 66 27.14 18.28 -0.32
C PHE A 66 28.09 19.23 0.44
N PRO A 67 28.22 20.50 0.01
CA PRO A 67 29.04 21.47 0.72
C PRO A 67 28.61 21.60 2.19
N GLY A 68 29.60 21.58 3.10
CA GLY A 68 29.38 21.74 4.53
C GLY A 68 28.79 20.51 5.24
N GLY A 69 28.88 19.31 4.65
CA GLY A 69 28.42 18.08 5.30
C GLY A 69 26.90 18.02 5.47
N ARG A 70 26.15 18.56 4.50
CA ARG A 70 24.69 18.62 4.53
C ARG A 70 24.07 17.47 3.74
N GLY A 71 24.54 16.24 3.92
CA GLY A 71 24.18 15.10 3.09
C GLY A 71 22.69 14.77 3.06
N ASN A 72 21.96 15.12 4.12
CA ASN A 72 20.50 15.00 4.18
C ASN A 72 19.77 15.81 3.10
N GLU A 73 20.42 16.80 2.48
CA GLU A 73 19.86 17.51 1.34
C GLU A 73 19.51 16.59 0.20
N ILE A 74 20.18 15.45 0.01
CA ILE A 74 19.85 14.49 -1.05
C ILE A 74 18.40 13.96 -0.98
N TYR A 75 17.77 14.01 0.20
CA TYR A 75 16.40 13.57 0.44
C TYR A 75 15.37 14.70 0.33
N SER A 76 15.85 15.95 0.29
CA SER A 76 14.99 17.13 0.29
C SER A 76 14.12 17.18 -0.98
N LYS A 77 12.98 17.86 -0.90
CA LYS A 77 12.05 17.96 -2.05
C LYS A 77 12.71 18.59 -3.29
N ASP A 78 13.69 19.47 -3.09
CA ASP A 78 14.29 20.26 -4.15
C ASP A 78 15.37 19.49 -4.94
N THR A 79 15.89 18.39 -4.38
CA THR A 79 17.02 17.62 -4.94
C THR A 79 16.71 16.14 -5.13
N ARG A 80 15.72 15.60 -4.40
CA ARG A 80 15.43 14.17 -4.40
C ARG A 80 14.99 13.71 -5.79
N LYS A 81 15.57 12.60 -6.24
CA LYS A 81 15.17 11.90 -7.48
C LYS A 81 14.11 10.82 -7.24
N ILE A 82 13.90 10.45 -5.96
CA ILE A 82 13.00 9.39 -5.56
C ILE A 82 11.60 9.97 -5.32
N ASP A 83 10.61 9.43 -6.01
CA ASP A 83 9.23 9.94 -6.07
C ASP A 83 8.17 8.93 -5.58
N THR A 84 8.57 7.70 -5.23
CA THR A 84 7.68 6.67 -4.68
C THR A 84 8.34 5.89 -3.55
N SER A 85 7.52 5.30 -2.66
CA SER A 85 7.99 4.43 -1.57
C SER A 85 8.75 3.21 -2.09
N LYS A 86 8.29 2.59 -3.18
CA LYS A 86 8.97 1.45 -3.79
C LYS A 86 10.39 1.82 -4.27
N LYS A 87 10.55 2.98 -4.92
CA LYS A 87 11.87 3.46 -5.35
C LYS A 87 12.77 3.83 -4.17
N LEU A 88 12.19 4.34 -3.07
CA LEU A 88 12.95 4.61 -1.84
C LEU A 88 13.53 3.33 -1.26
N TYR A 89 12.70 2.30 -1.11
CA TYR A 89 13.15 0.99 -0.64
C TYR A 89 14.26 0.42 -1.52
N ALA A 90 14.05 0.42 -2.84
CA ALA A 90 15.06 -0.07 -3.79
C ALA A 90 16.38 0.72 -3.73
N MET A 91 16.34 2.03 -3.46
CA MET A 91 17.55 2.84 -3.29
C MET A 91 18.30 2.50 -1.99
N VAL A 92 17.56 2.26 -0.90
CA VAL A 92 18.14 1.82 0.37
C VAL A 92 18.78 0.43 0.21
N GLU A 93 18.10 -0.50 -0.46
CA GLU A 93 18.63 -1.82 -0.80
C GLU A 93 19.90 -1.73 -1.65
N PHE A 94 19.89 -0.90 -2.70
CA PHE A 94 21.07 -0.65 -3.52
C PHE A 94 22.26 -0.14 -2.70
N CYS A 95 22.03 0.79 -1.76
CA CYS A 95 23.05 1.29 -0.85
C CYS A 95 23.58 0.17 0.06
N ALA A 96 22.70 -0.64 0.64
CA ALA A 96 23.07 -1.73 1.54
C ALA A 96 23.91 -2.80 0.82
N LEU A 97 23.55 -3.15 -0.42
CA LEU A 97 24.29 -4.09 -1.25
C LEU A 97 25.67 -3.55 -1.63
N ASN A 98 25.76 -2.28 -2.08
CA ASN A 98 27.05 -1.68 -2.45
C ASN A 98 28.01 -1.54 -1.26
N ASN A 99 27.47 -1.39 -0.06
CA ASN A 99 28.26 -1.35 1.18
C ASN A 99 28.43 -2.72 1.85
N ASN A 100 27.97 -3.81 1.22
CA ASN A 100 28.06 -5.18 1.72
C ASN A 100 27.52 -5.35 3.16
N LEU A 101 26.40 -4.68 3.48
CA LEU A 101 25.89 -4.61 4.86
C LEU A 101 25.18 -5.89 5.32
N GLY A 102 24.77 -6.76 4.38
CA GLY A 102 24.10 -8.02 4.71
C GLY A 102 22.77 -7.87 5.44
N TRP A 103 22.10 -6.73 5.26
CA TRP A 103 20.81 -6.43 5.89
C TRP A 103 19.70 -7.36 5.43
N PHE A 104 18.80 -7.70 6.35
CA PHE A 104 17.54 -8.37 6.04
C PHE A 104 16.49 -7.34 5.62
N GLU A 105 15.30 -7.83 5.25
CA GLU A 105 14.20 -6.98 4.80
C GLU A 105 13.75 -6.01 5.90
N GLU A 106 13.83 -6.41 7.18
CA GLU A 106 13.48 -5.58 8.33
C GLU A 106 14.36 -4.33 8.42
N GLU A 107 15.69 -4.45 8.31
CA GLU A 107 16.57 -3.28 8.35
C GLU A 107 16.37 -2.35 7.14
N LEU A 108 16.10 -2.94 5.97
CA LEU A 108 15.75 -2.17 4.77
C LEU A 108 14.44 -1.38 4.97
N LEU A 109 13.44 -2.01 5.56
CA LEU A 109 12.17 -1.38 5.94
C LEU A 109 12.37 -0.28 6.98
N ASP A 110 13.21 -0.51 7.99
CA ASP A 110 13.49 0.42 9.07
C ASP A 110 14.10 1.72 8.54
N VAL A 111 15.17 1.61 7.75
CA VAL A 111 15.84 2.77 7.14
C VAL A 111 14.91 3.48 6.17
N SER A 112 14.19 2.73 5.33
CA SER A 112 13.23 3.31 4.38
C SER A 112 12.07 4.02 5.09
N GLY A 113 11.58 3.44 6.19
CA GLY A 113 10.54 4.00 7.04
C GLY A 113 10.99 5.27 7.72
N PHE A 114 12.20 5.28 8.30
CA PHE A 114 12.82 6.47 8.87
C PHE A 114 12.92 7.59 7.83
N LEU A 115 13.50 7.31 6.66
CA LEU A 115 13.65 8.30 5.59
C LEU A 115 12.28 8.79 5.09
N ASN A 116 11.30 7.89 4.98
CA ASN A 116 9.94 8.26 4.59
C ASN A 116 9.29 9.19 5.63
N LYS A 117 9.43 8.86 6.92
CA LYS A 117 8.88 9.66 8.01
C LYS A 117 9.58 11.01 8.12
N ALA A 118 10.90 11.08 7.94
CA ALA A 118 11.66 12.31 8.10
C ALA A 118 11.50 13.24 6.88
N PHE A 119 11.63 12.70 5.67
CA PHE A 119 11.79 13.51 4.45
C PHE A 119 10.67 13.30 3.42
N TYR A 120 10.32 12.05 3.09
CA TYR A 120 9.54 11.80 1.88
C TYR A 120 8.02 11.97 2.00
N LYS A 121 7.44 11.48 3.10
CA LYS A 121 6.00 11.53 3.42
C LYS A 121 5.12 10.82 2.37
N PHE A 122 5.61 9.75 1.75
CA PHE A 122 4.79 8.88 0.90
C PHE A 122 3.66 8.26 1.72
N LYS A 123 2.51 8.09 1.06
CA LYS A 123 1.28 7.54 1.62
C LYS A 123 0.96 6.22 0.98
#